data_AF-A0A2W7D007-F1
#
_entry.id   AF-A0A2W7D007-F1
#
_cell.length_a   1.000
_cell.length_b   1.000
_cell.length_c   1.000
_cell.angle_alpha   90.00
_cell.angle_beta   90.00
_cell.angle_gamma   90.00
#
_symmetry.space_group_name_H-M   'P 1'
#
loop_
_entity.id
_entity.type
_entity.pdbx_description
1 polymer ?
#
loop_
_entity_poly.entity_id
_entity_poly.type
_entity_poly.pdbx_seq_one_letter_code
_entity_poly.pdbx_strand_id
1 'polypeptide(L)'
;MARKSKEFRQLFYPDSIQQRNTSVTPSQRKKELAAFKSFKQEIKNDPELKNKNTVFVENPKDFRKMSEILLEYIEPFLEDTDTYQQRSSLVEIAVMSWNLALVSEEARQELLKELFSEHPSDSEDIEAEKELQRLMKKLIKRKQKFFAEEKRFVTDFKLTENAGRFHISVASSFKM
;
A
#
# COMPACT_ATOMS: atom_id res chain seq x y z
N MET A 1 -10.69 -21.11 -18.18
CA MET A 1 -9.26 -21.48 -18.22
C MET A 1 -8.56 -20.83 -17.02
N ALA A 2 -8.25 -21.59 -15.97
CA ALA A 2 -7.72 -21.07 -14.69
C ALA A 2 -6.40 -21.77 -14.33
N ARG A 3 -5.30 -21.42 -15.02
CA ARG A 3 -3.98 -22.06 -14.84
C ARG A 3 -2.83 -21.12 -14.46
N LYS A 4 -3.10 -19.87 -14.07
CA LYS A 4 -2.04 -18.90 -13.70
C LYS A 4 -1.93 -18.57 -12.20
N SER A 5 -2.77 -19.13 -11.31
CA SER A 5 -2.78 -18.71 -9.90
C SER A 5 -1.76 -19.42 -8.98
N LYS A 6 -1.11 -20.50 -9.43
CA LYS A 6 -0.20 -21.30 -8.59
C LYS A 6 1.27 -20.91 -8.75
N GLU A 7 1.73 -20.73 -9.98
CA GLU A 7 3.11 -20.28 -10.28
C GLU A 7 3.30 -18.79 -9.94
N PHE A 8 2.26 -17.97 -10.08
CA PHE A 8 2.30 -16.54 -9.74
C PHE A 8 2.31 -16.29 -8.24
N ARG A 9 1.57 -17.10 -7.46
CA ARG A 9 1.71 -17.13 -6.00
C ARG A 9 3.16 -17.46 -5.61
N GLN A 10 3.87 -18.35 -6.29
CA GLN A 10 5.29 -18.61 -5.97
C GLN A 10 6.24 -17.42 -6.23
N LEU A 11 5.89 -16.49 -7.12
CA LEU A 11 6.69 -15.30 -7.44
C LEU A 11 6.59 -14.20 -6.38
N PHE A 12 5.42 -14.04 -5.73
CA PHE A 12 5.16 -12.97 -4.74
C PHE A 12 4.77 -13.48 -3.34
N TYR A 13 4.32 -14.73 -3.23
CA TYR A 13 3.90 -15.47 -2.03
C TYR A 13 4.38 -16.95 -2.09
N PRO A 14 5.69 -17.25 -2.05
CA PRO A 14 6.12 -18.64 -1.87
C PRO A 14 5.65 -19.07 -0.46
N ASP A 15 4.65 -19.94 -0.43
CA ASP A 15 3.70 -20.16 0.65
C ASP A 15 4.29 -20.36 2.06
N SER A 16 3.61 -19.78 3.05
CA SER A 16 3.76 -19.97 4.50
C SER A 16 5.05 -19.46 5.15
N ILE A 17 4.87 -18.84 6.32
CA ILE A 17 5.87 -18.15 7.17
C ILE A 17 7.12 -18.99 7.51
N GLN A 18 7.15 -20.29 7.18
CA GLN A 18 8.27 -21.19 7.42
C GLN A 18 9.39 -21.12 6.37
N GLN A 19 9.14 -20.67 5.13
CA GLN A 19 10.15 -20.67 4.05
C GLN A 19 10.87 -19.33 3.78
N ARG A 20 10.59 -18.25 4.53
CA ARG A 20 11.38 -16.99 4.45
C ARG A 20 12.88 -17.16 4.80
N ASN A 21 13.31 -18.36 5.19
CA ASN A 21 14.69 -18.64 5.58
C ASN A 21 15.64 -18.99 4.42
N THR A 22 15.18 -19.25 3.20
CA THR A 22 16.04 -19.88 2.17
C THR A 22 16.43 -19.03 0.94
N SER A 23 15.85 -17.84 0.70
CA SER A 23 16.15 -17.04 -0.51
C SER A 23 16.37 -15.54 -0.30
N VAL A 24 16.49 -15.10 0.96
CA VAL A 24 16.93 -13.74 1.33
C VAL A 24 18.28 -13.87 2.02
N THR A 25 19.30 -13.20 1.48
CA THR A 25 20.62 -13.21 2.11
C THR A 25 20.53 -12.64 3.52
N PRO A 26 21.38 -13.10 4.47
CA PRO A 26 21.41 -12.53 5.82
C PRO A 26 21.59 -11.00 5.82
N SER A 27 22.34 -10.47 4.84
CA SER A 27 22.54 -9.03 4.65
C SER A 27 21.26 -8.29 4.27
N GLN A 28 20.47 -8.81 3.32
CA GLN A 28 19.19 -8.23 2.93
C GLN A 28 18.18 -8.26 4.08
N ARG A 29 18.08 -9.40 4.79
CA ARG A 29 17.23 -9.52 6.01
C ARG A 29 17.59 -8.48 7.06
N LYS A 30 18.89 -8.24 7.27
CA LYS A 30 19.36 -7.22 8.22
C LYS A 30 18.95 -5.81 7.79
N LYS A 31 19.03 -5.48 6.50
CA LYS A 31 18.59 -4.18 5.96
C LYS A 31 17.09 -3.97 6.09
N GLU A 32 16.28 -4.96 5.70
CA GLU A 32 14.82 -4.91 5.87
C GLU A 32 14.42 -4.75 7.33
N LEU A 33 15.04 -5.51 8.23
CA LEU A 33 14.79 -5.40 9.67
C LEU A 33 15.19 -4.02 10.22
N ALA A 34 16.30 -3.45 9.74
CA ALA A 34 16.72 -2.11 10.10
C ALA A 34 15.71 -1.07 9.62
N ALA A 35 15.27 -1.15 8.36
CA ALA A 35 14.26 -0.26 7.79
C ALA A 35 12.93 -0.32 8.55
N PHE A 36 12.46 -1.54 8.86
CA PHE A 36 11.25 -1.74 9.66
C PHE A 36 11.39 -1.17 11.07
N LYS A 37 12.55 -1.36 11.73
CA LYS A 37 12.82 -0.80 13.05
C LYS A 37 12.81 0.73 13.01
N SER A 38 13.46 1.34 12.02
CA SER A 38 13.47 2.80 11.85
C SER A 38 12.06 3.33 11.61
N PHE A 39 11.30 2.72 10.69
CA PHE A 39 9.89 3.07 10.46
C PHE A 39 9.05 2.96 11.73
N LYS A 40 9.20 1.86 12.48
CA LYS A 40 8.49 1.69 13.76
C LYS A 40 8.83 2.78 14.77
N GLN A 41 10.08 3.24 14.82
CA GLN A 41 10.48 4.35 15.70
C GLN A 41 9.94 5.69 15.22
N GLU A 42 9.92 5.95 13.90
CA GLU A 42 9.32 7.13 13.29
C GLU A 42 7.84 7.23 13.70
N ILE A 43 7.05 6.19 13.45
CA ILE A 43 5.63 6.11 13.82
C ILE A 43 5.40 6.28 15.32
N LYS A 44 6.21 5.63 16.16
CA LYS A 44 6.08 5.77 17.62
C LYS A 44 6.40 7.17 18.11
N ASN A 45 7.20 7.92 17.36
CA ASN A 45 7.62 9.26 17.73
C ASN A 45 6.71 10.37 17.18
N ASP A 46 5.75 10.01 16.33
CA ASP A 46 4.74 10.90 15.81
C ASP A 46 3.98 11.64 16.95
N PRO A 47 4.03 12.98 17.00
CA PRO A 47 3.38 13.77 18.03
C PRO A 47 1.86 13.60 18.08
N GLU A 48 1.20 13.47 16.93
CA GLU A 48 -0.25 13.29 16.85
C GLU A 48 -0.67 11.94 17.43
N LEU A 49 0.08 10.88 17.12
CA LEU A 49 -0.20 9.54 17.63
C LEU A 49 0.12 9.41 19.13
N LYS A 50 1.16 10.08 19.62
CA LYS A 50 1.49 10.14 21.06
C LYS A 50 0.38 10.82 21.88
N ASN A 51 -0.19 11.89 21.36
CA ASN A 51 -1.23 12.66 22.07
C ASN A 51 -2.57 11.92 22.18
N LYS A 52 -2.82 10.91 21.32
CA LYS A 52 -4.07 10.14 21.27
C LYS A 52 -4.10 8.87 22.15
N ASN A 53 -3.10 8.63 23.01
CA ASN A 53 -2.96 7.38 23.79
C ASN A 53 -3.04 6.11 22.91
N THR A 54 -2.45 6.17 21.72
CA THR A 54 -2.54 5.10 20.72
C THR A 54 -1.76 3.85 21.18
N VAL A 55 -2.41 2.69 21.17
CA VAL A 55 -1.76 1.40 21.46
C VAL A 55 -1.19 0.81 20.17
N PHE A 56 0.13 0.71 20.08
CA PHE A 56 0.81 0.08 18.95
C PHE A 56 0.87 -1.44 19.11
N VAL A 57 0.21 -2.16 18.20
CA VAL A 57 0.30 -3.62 18.12
C VAL A 57 1.04 -4.01 16.85
N GLU A 58 2.11 -4.78 17.00
CA GLU A 58 2.88 -5.27 15.86
C GLU A 58 2.30 -6.60 15.37
N ASN A 59 1.90 -6.65 14.09
CA ASN A 59 1.46 -7.87 13.40
C ASN A 59 0.56 -8.79 14.27
N PRO A 60 -0.58 -8.28 14.77
CA PRO A 60 -1.46 -9.07 15.63
C PRO A 60 -1.88 -10.37 14.92
N LYS A 61 -1.80 -11.51 15.61
CA LYS A 61 -1.99 -12.84 15.01
C LYS A 61 -3.38 -13.04 14.40
N ASP A 62 -4.37 -12.34 14.93
CA ASP A 62 -5.76 -12.45 14.49
C ASP A 62 -6.05 -11.64 13.22
N PHE A 63 -5.10 -10.82 12.76
CA PHE A 63 -5.26 -10.02 11.55
C PHE A 63 -4.17 -10.31 10.54
N ARG A 64 -4.58 -10.37 9.26
CA ARG A 64 -3.64 -10.42 8.16
C ARG A 64 -2.82 -9.12 8.09
N LYS A 65 -1.56 -9.20 7.68
CA LYS A 65 -0.67 -8.04 7.60
C LYS A 65 -1.13 -7.08 6.53
N MET A 66 -1.16 -5.78 6.86
CA MET A 66 -1.62 -4.76 5.91
C MET A 66 -0.68 -4.61 4.71
N SER A 67 0.63 -4.81 4.89
CA SER A 67 1.59 -4.82 3.78
C SER A 67 1.33 -5.95 2.77
N GLU A 68 0.91 -7.12 3.24
CA GLU A 68 0.54 -8.24 2.36
C GLU A 68 -0.77 -7.93 1.62
N ILE A 69 -1.76 -7.36 2.32
CA ILE A 69 -3.01 -6.93 1.70
C ILE A 69 -2.76 -5.89 0.61
N LEU A 70 -1.95 -4.87 0.89
CA LEU A 70 -1.63 -3.82 -0.10
C LEU A 70 -0.89 -4.38 -1.32
N LEU A 71 0.01 -5.34 -1.14
CA LEU A 71 0.70 -5.99 -2.26
C LEU A 71 -0.27 -6.78 -3.14
N GLU A 72 -1.18 -7.57 -2.57
CA GLU A 72 -2.23 -8.28 -3.34
C GLU A 72 -3.21 -7.31 -4.01
N TYR A 73 -3.45 -6.17 -3.37
CA TYR A 73 -4.31 -5.13 -3.89
C TYR A 73 -3.73 -4.49 -5.16
N ILE A 74 -2.44 -4.16 -5.18
CA ILE A 74 -1.77 -3.52 -6.32
C ILE A 74 -1.19 -4.50 -7.34
N GLU A 75 -1.22 -5.81 -7.05
CA GLU A 75 -0.66 -6.89 -7.88
C GLU A 75 -0.91 -6.71 -9.39
N PRO A 76 -2.15 -6.43 -9.88
CA PRO A 76 -2.40 -6.32 -11.32
C PRO A 76 -1.75 -5.11 -12.00
N PHE A 77 -1.24 -4.16 -11.22
CA PHE A 77 -0.65 -2.91 -11.70
C PHE A 77 0.89 -2.92 -11.57
N LEU A 78 1.47 -3.96 -10.97
CA LEU A 78 2.92 -4.07 -10.80
C LEU A 78 3.65 -4.35 -12.11
N GLU A 79 2.99 -4.98 -13.07
CA GLU A 79 3.56 -5.30 -14.40
C GLU A 79 3.93 -4.03 -15.19
N ASP A 80 3.25 -2.91 -14.94
CA ASP A 80 3.50 -1.63 -15.60
C ASP A 80 4.51 -0.74 -14.85
N THR A 81 5.19 -1.28 -13.82
CA THR A 81 6.10 -0.52 -12.95
C THR A 81 7.50 -1.13 -12.85
N ASP A 82 8.42 -0.61 -13.67
CA ASP A 82 9.78 -1.14 -13.77
C ASP A 82 10.77 -0.42 -12.85
N THR A 83 10.48 0.82 -12.46
CA THR A 83 11.38 1.65 -11.65
C THR A 83 10.89 1.81 -10.22
N TYR A 84 11.82 2.12 -9.31
CA TYR A 84 11.48 2.50 -7.93
C TYR A 84 10.47 3.65 -7.88
N GLN A 85 10.68 4.68 -8.71
CA GLN A 85 9.83 5.87 -8.73
C GLN A 85 8.39 5.50 -9.12
N GLN A 86 8.21 4.73 -10.20
CA GLN A 86 6.89 4.27 -10.64
C GLN A 86 6.20 3.42 -9.57
N ARG A 87 6.95 2.56 -8.87
CA ARG A 87 6.42 1.75 -7.77
C ARG A 87 6.06 2.58 -6.55
N SER A 88 6.85 3.59 -6.19
CA SER A 88 6.53 4.53 -5.12
C SER A 88 5.21 5.23 -5.42
N SER A 89 5.10 5.82 -6.62
CA SER A 89 3.88 6.51 -7.05
C SER A 89 2.67 5.57 -7.08
N LEU A 90 2.82 4.33 -7.56
CA LEU A 90 1.73 3.34 -7.53
C LEU A 90 1.28 3.05 -6.08
N VAL A 91 2.21 2.86 -5.15
CA VAL A 91 1.87 2.60 -3.74
C VAL A 91 1.20 3.82 -3.10
N GLU A 92 1.67 5.03 -3.38
CA GLU A 92 1.05 6.29 -2.93
C GLU A 92 -0.41 6.39 -3.41
N ILE A 93 -0.63 6.22 -4.72
CA ILE A 93 -1.96 6.25 -5.34
C ILE A 93 -2.85 5.13 -4.78
N ALA A 94 -2.28 3.95 -4.56
CA ALA A 94 -2.99 2.82 -3.98
C ALA A 94 -3.43 3.09 -2.54
N VAL A 95 -2.56 3.67 -1.70
CA VAL A 95 -2.88 4.04 -0.31
C VAL A 95 -3.97 5.11 -0.27
N MET A 96 -3.87 6.15 -1.11
CA MET A 96 -4.92 7.17 -1.23
C MET A 96 -6.26 6.54 -1.67
N SER A 97 -6.24 5.73 -2.72
CA SER A 97 -7.42 5.04 -3.24
C SER A 97 -8.02 4.06 -2.23
N TRP A 98 -7.17 3.42 -1.42
CA TRP A 98 -7.58 2.51 -0.35
C TRP A 98 -8.39 3.25 0.72
N ASN A 99 -7.86 4.37 1.21
CA ASN A 99 -8.50 5.21 2.23
C ASN A 99 -9.79 5.86 1.69
N LEU A 100 -9.78 6.34 0.44
CA LEU A 100 -10.98 6.84 -0.23
C LEU A 100 -12.08 5.77 -0.37
N ALA A 101 -11.72 4.50 -0.49
CA ALA A 101 -12.71 3.41 -0.54
C ALA A 101 -13.34 3.06 0.82
N LEU A 102 -12.92 3.73 1.91
CA LEU A 102 -13.44 3.53 3.27
C LEU A 102 -14.36 4.67 3.74
N VAL A 103 -14.27 5.86 3.13
CA VAL A 103 -15.15 6.99 3.45
C VAL A 103 -16.48 6.89 2.69
N SER A 104 -17.46 7.72 3.03
CA SER A 104 -18.76 7.75 2.34
C SER A 104 -18.61 8.19 0.88
N GLU A 105 -19.61 7.90 0.04
CA GLU A 105 -19.57 8.31 -1.36
C GLU A 105 -19.45 9.83 -1.48
N GLU A 106 -20.20 10.56 -0.66
CA GLU A 106 -20.25 12.02 -0.66
C GLU A 106 -18.87 12.61 -0.31
N ALA A 107 -18.29 12.18 0.82
CA ALA A 107 -16.96 12.61 1.24
C ALA A 107 -15.88 12.23 0.21
N ARG A 108 -16.02 11.08 -0.43
CA ARG A 108 -15.10 10.64 -1.48
C ARG A 108 -15.16 11.55 -2.71
N GLN A 109 -16.36 11.95 -3.15
CA GLN A 109 -16.51 12.86 -4.29
C GLN A 109 -15.93 14.24 -3.98
N GLU A 110 -16.11 14.73 -2.75
CA GLU A 110 -15.51 15.99 -2.28
C GLU A 110 -13.99 15.92 -2.30
N LEU A 111 -13.38 14.91 -1.66
CA LEU A 111 -11.93 14.73 -1.64
C LEU A 111 -11.32 14.55 -3.04
N LEU A 112 -11.99 13.80 -3.93
CA LEU A 112 -11.55 13.67 -5.31
C LEU A 112 -11.66 15.01 -6.05
N LYS A 113 -12.71 15.80 -5.81
CA LYS A 113 -12.85 17.12 -6.42
C LYS A 113 -11.73 18.04 -5.95
N GLU A 114 -11.44 18.09 -4.65
CA GLU A 114 -10.34 18.88 -4.09
C GLU A 114 -9.01 18.51 -4.77
N LEU A 115 -8.68 17.21 -4.80
CA LEU A 115 -7.44 16.70 -5.41
C LEU A 115 -7.23 17.13 -6.87
N PHE A 116 -8.31 17.28 -7.64
CA PHE A 116 -8.26 17.57 -9.07
C PHE A 116 -8.68 19.01 -9.45
N SER A 117 -9.18 19.81 -8.50
CA SER A 117 -9.67 21.17 -8.79
C SER A 117 -8.66 22.27 -8.53
N GLU A 118 -7.57 21.97 -7.82
CA GLU A 118 -6.59 22.99 -7.40
C GLU A 118 -5.62 23.42 -8.51
N HIS A 119 -5.61 22.80 -9.69
CA HIS A 119 -4.62 23.07 -10.74
C HIS A 119 -5.29 23.44 -12.09
N PRO A 120 -5.18 24.70 -12.56
CA PRO A 120 -5.46 25.01 -13.95
C PRO A 120 -4.34 24.43 -14.82
N SER A 121 -4.57 23.19 -15.25
CA SER A 121 -3.65 22.35 -16.04
C SER A 121 -3.55 22.80 -17.50
N ASP A 122 -2.33 22.82 -18.06
CA ASP A 122 -2.10 22.90 -19.51
C ASP A 122 -2.60 21.59 -20.19
N SER A 123 -2.68 21.54 -21.52
CA SER A 123 -3.31 20.40 -22.23
C SER A 123 -2.67 19.03 -21.95
N GLU A 124 -1.36 18.97 -21.66
CA GLU A 124 -0.66 17.73 -21.31
C GLU A 124 -0.99 17.27 -19.88
N ASP A 125 -1.16 18.21 -18.95
CA ASP A 125 -1.52 17.94 -17.56
C ASP A 125 -2.94 17.36 -17.44
N ILE A 126 -3.85 17.75 -18.34
CA ILE A 126 -5.23 17.25 -18.38
C ILE A 126 -5.30 15.75 -18.69
N GLU A 127 -4.45 15.22 -19.58
CA GLU A 127 -4.50 13.79 -19.92
C GLU A 127 -3.87 12.94 -18.81
N ALA A 128 -2.76 13.40 -18.22
CA ALA A 128 -2.16 12.76 -17.06
C ALA A 128 -3.13 12.71 -15.87
N GLU A 129 -3.87 13.79 -15.61
CA GLU A 129 -4.89 13.87 -14.57
C GLU A 129 -6.02 12.85 -14.80
N LYS A 130 -6.51 12.75 -16.05
CA LYS A 130 -7.54 11.76 -16.42
C LYS A 130 -7.05 10.33 -16.21
N GLU A 131 -5.82 10.02 -16.58
CA GLU A 131 -5.24 8.69 -16.36
C GLU A 131 -5.10 8.36 -14.87
N LEU A 132 -4.64 9.33 -14.06
CA LEU A 132 -4.61 9.19 -12.60
C LEU A 132 -6.01 8.94 -12.03
N GLN A 133 -7.00 9.73 -12.44
CA GLN A 133 -8.38 9.57 -11.99
C GLN A 133 -8.96 8.20 -12.40
N ARG A 134 -8.65 7.71 -13.61
CA ARG A 134 -9.03 6.37 -14.08
C ARG A 134 -8.38 5.28 -13.24
N LEU A 135 -7.10 5.41 -12.92
CA LEU A 135 -6.37 4.46 -12.06
C LEU A 135 -6.97 4.41 -10.65
N MET A 136 -7.18 5.57 -10.01
CA MET A 136 -7.81 5.64 -8.68
C MET A 136 -9.19 5.00 -8.67
N LYS A 137 -10.03 5.26 -9.68
CA LYS A 137 -11.36 4.62 -9.82
C LYS A 137 -11.25 3.09 -9.96
N LYS A 138 -10.27 2.57 -10.71
CA LYS A 138 -10.02 1.12 -10.84
C LYS A 138 -9.61 0.52 -9.49
N LEU A 139 -8.72 1.19 -8.77
CA LEU A 139 -8.22 0.79 -7.46
C LEU A 139 -9.33 0.77 -6.41
N ILE A 140 -10.12 1.84 -6.28
CA ILE A 140 -11.28 1.90 -5.37
C ILE A 140 -12.27 0.75 -5.64
N LYS A 141 -12.63 0.53 -6.90
CA LYS A 141 -13.53 -0.58 -7.29
C LYS A 141 -12.95 -1.94 -6.92
N ARG A 142 -11.65 -2.14 -7.11
CA ARG A 142 -10.96 -3.38 -6.73
C ARG A 142 -10.99 -3.59 -5.21
N LYS A 143 -10.72 -2.54 -4.42
CA LYS A 143 -10.83 -2.58 -2.95
C LYS A 143 -12.23 -3.01 -2.53
N GLN A 144 -13.25 -2.35 -3.05
CA GLN A 144 -14.65 -2.66 -2.75
C GLN A 144 -15.06 -4.07 -3.18
N LYS A 145 -14.49 -4.62 -4.25
CA LYS A 145 -14.83 -5.95 -4.76
C LYS A 145 -14.14 -7.11 -4.03
N PHE A 146 -12.85 -6.97 -3.72
CA PHE A 146 -12.04 -8.08 -3.21
C PHE A 146 -11.60 -7.91 -1.75
N PHE A 147 -11.68 -6.69 -1.22
CA PHE A 147 -11.19 -6.33 0.12
C PHE A 147 -12.25 -5.56 0.92
N ALA A 148 -13.53 -5.85 0.68
CA ALA A 148 -14.66 -5.14 1.29
C ALA A 148 -14.65 -5.23 2.82
N GLU A 149 -14.23 -6.37 3.36
CA GLU A 149 -14.18 -6.68 4.79
C GLU A 149 -13.05 -5.95 5.52
N GLU A 150 -11.99 -5.56 4.81
CA GLU A 150 -10.89 -4.82 5.41
C GLU A 150 -11.30 -3.35 5.60
N LYS A 151 -11.37 -2.94 6.87
CA LYS A 151 -11.81 -1.61 7.31
C LYS A 151 -10.69 -0.73 7.84
N ARG A 152 -9.45 -1.25 7.91
CA ARG A 152 -8.31 -0.46 8.37
C ARG A 152 -7.91 0.58 7.34
N PHE A 153 -7.77 1.82 7.79
CA PHE A 153 -7.09 2.90 7.09
C PHE A 153 -5.59 2.67 7.16
N VAL A 154 -4.90 3.07 6.10
CA VAL A 154 -3.43 3.16 6.08
C VAL A 154 -3.07 4.56 6.57
N THR A 155 -2.37 4.63 7.70
CA THR A 155 -1.98 5.91 8.31
C THR A 155 -0.62 6.37 7.81
N ASP A 156 0.28 5.41 7.53
CA ASP A 156 1.59 5.69 6.97
C ASP A 156 2.18 4.41 6.34
N PHE A 157 3.13 4.57 5.42
CA PHE A 157 3.86 3.46 4.81
C PHE A 157 5.28 3.87 4.42
N LYS A 158 6.14 2.87 4.26
CA LYS A 158 7.52 3.05 3.78
C LYS A 158 7.84 2.01 2.73
N LEU A 159 8.11 2.46 1.51
CA LEU A 159 8.69 1.64 0.46
C LEU A 159 10.22 1.65 0.60
N THR A 160 10.83 0.49 0.45
CA THR A 160 12.29 0.34 0.39
C THR A 160 12.66 -0.63 -0.71
N GLU A 161 13.81 -0.41 -1.33
CA GLU A 161 14.37 -1.34 -2.32
C GLU A 161 15.70 -1.89 -1.83
N ASN A 162 15.83 -3.22 -1.86
CA ASN A 162 17.05 -3.93 -1.51
C ASN A 162 17.39 -4.93 -2.61
N ALA A 163 18.42 -4.63 -3.40
CA ALA A 163 18.91 -5.47 -4.49
C ALA A 163 17.80 -5.91 -5.47
N GLY A 164 17.02 -4.95 -5.97
CA GLY A 164 15.93 -5.18 -6.92
C GLY A 164 14.66 -5.77 -6.31
N ARG A 165 14.60 -5.94 -4.98
CA ARG A 165 13.37 -6.36 -4.29
C ARG A 165 12.77 -5.20 -3.51
N PHE A 166 11.48 -5.00 -3.70
CA PHE A 166 10.69 -4.00 -3.01
C PHE A 166 10.11 -4.56 -1.72
N HIS A 167 10.16 -3.76 -0.66
CA HIS A 167 9.59 -4.09 0.64
C HIS A 167 8.74 -2.92 1.15
N ILE A 168 7.51 -3.21 1.58
CA ILE A 168 6.56 -2.22 2.09
C ILE A 168 6.34 -2.47 3.59
N SER A 169 6.66 -1.47 4.40
CA SER A 169 6.22 -1.38 5.79
C SER A 169 4.97 -0.51 5.88
N VAL A 170 4.00 -0.89 6.70
CA VAL A 170 2.68 -0.22 6.76
C VAL A 170 2.24 -0.06 8.21
N ALA A 171 1.80 1.15 8.55
CA ALA A 171 1.03 1.45 9.74
C ALA A 171 -0.44 1.59 9.36
N SER A 172 -1.33 1.01 10.17
CA SER A 172 -2.76 0.97 9.86
C SER A 172 -3.60 1.03 11.13
N SER A 173 -4.81 1.59 11.02
CA SER A 173 -5.73 1.79 12.14
C SER A 173 -7.19 1.60 11.72
N PHE A 174 -8.06 1.18 12.64
CA PHE A 174 -9.52 1.18 12.43
C PHE A 174 -10.15 2.56 12.64
N LYS A 175 -9.39 3.52 13.16
CA LYS A 175 -9.81 4.91 13.38
C LYS A 175 -8.91 5.84 12.58
N MET A 176 -9.53 6.82 11.92
CA MET A 176 -8.87 8.00 11.38
C MET A 176 -8.80 9.08 12.46
#